data_AF-A0A4V5N5N1-F1
#
_entry.id   AF-A0A4V5N5N1-F1
#
_cell.length_a   1.000
_cell.length_b   1.000
_cell.length_c   1.000
_cell.angle_alpha   90.00
_cell.angle_beta   90.00
_cell.angle_gamma   90.00
#
_symmetry.space_group_name_H-M   'P 1'
#
loop_
_entity.id
_entity.type
_entity.pdbx_description
1 polymer ?
#
loop_
_entity_poly.entity_id
_entity_poly.type
_entity_poly.pdbx_seq_one_letter_code
_entity_poly.pdbx_strand_id
1 'polypeptide(L)'
;MAPQWYGQPASYDNVSIVEPNPRHGHWINTWTAMPQLTEFNNLPPAEFNETDQVYYNSTIRQTLKVTIGAERTRLRISNAFCLNELPSLKVTMALPVAEAGKNLIGSSGIDTSTRQTLTISGNASITIPNGALAV
;
A
#
# COMPACT_ATOMS: atom_id res chain seq x y z
N MET A 1 0.51 15.55 17.13
CA MET A 1 -0.87 15.71 16.60
C MET A 1 -1.26 14.39 15.95
N ALA A 2 -2.44 13.84 16.25
CA ALA A 2 -2.90 12.61 15.62
C ALA A 2 -3.27 12.86 14.13
N PRO A 3 -2.93 11.96 13.19
CA PRO A 3 -3.33 12.13 11.80
C PRO A 3 -4.86 12.13 11.68
N GLN A 4 -5.42 13.09 10.94
CA GLN A 4 -6.83 13.04 10.59
C GLN A 4 -7.04 12.00 9.47
N TRP A 5 -7.31 10.76 9.87
CA TRP A 5 -7.57 9.64 8.95
C TRP A 5 -8.77 9.85 8.01
N TYR A 6 -9.65 10.79 8.36
CA TYR A 6 -10.89 11.12 7.65
C TYR A 6 -10.84 12.43 6.87
N GLY A 7 -9.68 13.08 6.75
CA GLY A 7 -9.53 14.25 5.86
C GLY A 7 -9.66 13.84 4.39
N GLN A 8 -10.24 14.72 3.57
CA GLN A 8 -10.10 14.58 2.12
C GLN A 8 -8.60 14.56 1.76
N PRO A 9 -8.17 13.74 0.76
CA PRO A 9 -6.80 13.79 0.28
C PRO A 9 -6.43 15.23 -0.11
N ALA A 10 -5.19 15.63 0.13
CA ALA A 10 -4.69 16.91 -0.37
C ALA A 10 -4.87 16.94 -1.91
N SER A 11 -5.58 17.95 -2.41
CA SER A 11 -5.72 18.19 -3.84
C SER A 11 -4.40 18.74 -4.36
N TYR A 12 -3.71 17.97 -5.19
CA TYR A 12 -2.67 18.51 -6.06
C TYR A 12 -3.35 19.08 -7.31
N ASP A 13 -3.13 20.37 -7.55
CA ASP A 13 -3.73 21.08 -8.68
C ASP A 13 -3.41 20.36 -10.01
N ASN A 14 -4.45 20.18 -10.84
CA ASN A 14 -4.47 19.47 -12.14
C ASN A 14 -4.66 17.95 -12.16
N VAL A 15 -5.18 17.32 -11.09
CA VAL A 15 -5.75 15.97 -11.22
C VAL A 15 -7.27 16.10 -11.37
N SER A 16 -7.82 15.73 -12.53
CA SER A 16 -9.25 15.52 -12.65
C SER A 16 -9.65 14.52 -11.57
N ILE A 17 -10.53 14.93 -10.66
CA ILE A 17 -11.06 14.04 -9.62
C ILE A 17 -11.73 12.90 -10.38
N VAL A 18 -11.06 11.75 -10.47
CA VAL A 18 -11.69 10.51 -10.90
C VAL A 18 -12.71 10.25 -9.82
N GLU A 19 -13.98 10.59 -10.11
CA GLU A 19 -15.14 10.36 -9.26
C GLU A 19 -15.05 8.95 -8.66
N PRO A 20 -14.48 8.77 -7.45
CA PRO A 20 -14.20 7.44 -6.96
C PRO A 20 -15.46 6.91 -6.28
N ASN A 21 -16.56 7.68 -6.26
CA ASN A 21 -17.76 7.30 -5.56
C ASN A 21 -18.60 6.36 -6.44
N PRO A 22 -18.78 5.09 -6.05
CA PRO A 22 -19.62 4.17 -6.78
C PRO A 22 -21.05 4.73 -6.83
N ARG A 23 -21.64 4.80 -8.03
CA ARG A 23 -22.92 5.49 -8.28
C ARG A 23 -24.11 4.99 -7.44
N HIS A 24 -24.00 3.82 -6.82
CA HIS A 24 -25.00 3.26 -5.89
C HIS A 24 -24.33 2.43 -4.78
N GLY A 25 -23.24 2.95 -4.21
CA GLY A 25 -22.52 2.27 -3.14
C GLY A 25 -21.80 3.25 -2.22
N HIS A 26 -21.06 2.69 -1.28
CA HIS A 26 -20.12 3.43 -0.46
C HIS A 26 -18.85 2.62 -0.25
N TRP A 27 -17.75 3.31 0.03
CA TRP A 27 -16.51 2.65 0.40
C TRP A 27 -16.60 2.17 1.84
N ILE A 28 -16.22 0.91 2.05
CA ILE A 28 -16.01 0.33 3.37
C ILE A 28 -14.55 -0.06 3.52
N ASN A 29 -14.00 0.15 4.71
CA ASN A 29 -12.67 -0.34 5.02
C ASN A 29 -12.78 -1.82 5.40
N THR A 30 -12.24 -2.71 4.58
CA THR A 30 -12.26 -4.15 4.82
C THR A 30 -11.03 -4.66 5.58
N TRP A 31 -9.94 -3.89 5.54
CA TRP A 31 -8.71 -4.11 6.30
C TRP A 31 -7.94 -2.79 6.45
N THR A 32 -7.23 -2.62 7.56
CA THR A 32 -6.26 -1.54 7.76
C THR A 32 -5.13 -2.03 8.64
N ALA A 33 -3.91 -1.56 8.39
CA ALA A 33 -2.80 -1.75 9.33
C ALA A 33 -2.99 -0.85 10.56
N MET A 34 -2.41 -1.25 11.69
CA MET A 34 -2.28 -0.37 12.85
C MET A 34 -1.30 0.76 12.51
N PRO A 35 -1.64 2.03 12.83
CA PRO A 35 -0.67 3.11 12.72
C PRO A 35 0.36 2.96 13.85
N GLN A 36 1.60 2.63 13.48
CA GLN A 36 2.68 2.41 14.43
C GLN A 36 3.94 3.16 13.97
N LEU A 37 4.61 3.83 14.90
CA LEU A 37 5.96 4.33 14.68
C LEU A 37 6.93 3.15 14.69
N THR A 38 7.87 3.14 13.74
CA THR A 38 8.90 2.10 13.70
C THR A 38 9.79 2.20 14.94
N GLU A 39 9.83 1.15 15.74
CA GLU A 39 10.78 0.99 16.84
C GLU A 39 12.03 0.26 16.34
N PHE A 40 13.18 0.41 17.02
CA PHE A 40 14.43 -0.24 16.62
C PHE A 40 14.28 -1.77 16.45
N ASN A 41 13.50 -2.41 17.32
CA ASN A 41 13.24 -3.86 17.27
C ASN A 41 12.23 -4.26 16.18
N ASN A 42 11.67 -3.33 15.42
CA ASN A 42 10.78 -3.58 14.28
C ASN A 42 11.43 -3.26 12.93
N LEU A 43 12.71 -2.90 12.93
CA LEU A 43 13.46 -2.72 11.69
C LEU A 43 13.53 -4.06 10.93
N PRO A 44 13.62 -4.01 9.59
CA PRO A 44 13.76 -5.22 8.81
C PRO A 44 15.09 -5.94 9.12
N PRO A 45 15.23 -7.22 8.73
CA PRO A 45 16.46 -7.97 8.97
C PRO A 45 17.64 -7.38 8.19
N ALA A 46 18.85 -7.78 8.55
CA ALA A 46 20.10 -7.11 8.18
C ALA A 46 20.26 -6.88 6.66
N GLU A 47 19.82 -7.81 5.82
CA GLU A 47 19.88 -7.69 4.35
C GLU A 47 18.98 -6.58 3.77
N PHE A 48 18.08 -6.02 4.58
CA PHE A 48 17.19 -4.92 4.22
C PHE A 48 17.36 -3.70 5.12
N ASN A 49 18.35 -3.72 6.04
CA ASN A 49 18.58 -2.69 7.05
C ASN A 49 20.09 -2.42 7.18
N GLU A 50 20.63 -1.66 6.24
CA GLU A 50 22.02 -1.21 6.24
C GLU A 50 22.13 0.21 6.81
N THR A 51 23.34 0.63 7.17
CA THR A 51 23.62 1.90 7.87
C THR A 51 22.91 3.12 7.25
N ASP A 52 22.88 3.20 5.92
CA ASP A 52 22.33 4.34 5.19
C ASP A 52 21.16 3.97 4.25
N GLN A 53 20.74 2.71 4.26
CA GLN A 53 19.76 2.19 3.31
C GLN A 53 18.84 1.15 3.94
N VAL A 54 17.53 1.40 3.84
CA VAL A 54 16.49 0.47 4.27
C VAL A 54 15.64 0.11 3.05
N TYR A 55 15.44 -1.20 2.80
CA TYR A 55 14.69 -1.72 1.66
C TYR A 55 15.19 -1.25 0.27
N TYR A 56 16.50 -1.05 0.09
CA TYR A 56 17.03 -0.68 -1.22
C TYR A 56 16.64 -1.71 -2.28
N ASN A 57 16.04 -1.23 -3.38
CA ASN A 57 15.55 -2.04 -4.49
C ASN A 57 14.75 -3.30 -4.07
N SER A 58 13.96 -3.18 -3.01
CA SER A 58 13.24 -4.29 -2.40
C SER A 58 11.74 -4.25 -2.73
N THR A 59 11.10 -5.42 -2.69
CA THR A 59 9.63 -5.52 -2.74
C THR A 59 9.11 -5.97 -1.39
N ILE A 60 8.28 -5.14 -0.77
CA ILE A 60 7.50 -5.54 0.41
C ILE A 60 6.22 -6.22 -0.08
N ARG A 61 5.93 -7.41 0.47
CA ARG A 61 4.70 -8.17 0.18
C ARG A 61 3.83 -8.27 1.41
N GLN A 62 2.55 -7.97 1.25
CA GLN A 62 1.53 -8.20 2.27
C GLN A 62 0.43 -9.08 1.69
N THR A 63 0.22 -10.25 2.29
CA THR A 63 -0.89 -11.14 1.94
C THR A 63 -2.08 -10.83 2.85
N LEU A 64 -3.18 -10.39 2.26
CA LEU A 64 -4.38 -10.01 3.00
C LEU A 64 -5.48 -11.06 2.78
N LYS A 65 -6.12 -11.50 3.86
CA LYS A 65 -7.38 -12.25 3.79
C LYS A 65 -8.53 -11.27 3.96
N VAL A 66 -9.23 -10.99 2.87
CA VAL A 66 -10.42 -10.12 2.85
C VAL A 66 -11.66 -10.99 2.82
N THR A 67 -12.57 -10.82 3.78
CA THR A 67 -13.81 -11.64 3.88
C THR A 67 -15.02 -10.99 3.21
N ILE A 68 -14.95 -9.69 2.92
CA ILE A 68 -16.01 -8.95 2.24
C ILE A 68 -15.63 -8.84 0.76
N GLY A 69 -16.45 -9.45 -0.11
CA GLY A 69 -16.30 -9.33 -1.55
C GLY A 69 -16.64 -7.92 -2.04
N ALA A 70 -15.98 -7.48 -3.11
CA ALA A 70 -16.25 -6.19 -3.75
C ALA A 70 -15.96 -6.28 -5.26
N GLU A 71 -16.73 -5.55 -6.06
CA GLU A 71 -16.46 -5.39 -7.50
C GLU A 71 -15.30 -4.41 -7.77
N ARG A 72 -15.00 -3.55 -6.79
CA ARG A 72 -13.93 -2.55 -6.86
C ARG A 72 -13.17 -2.53 -5.54
N THR A 73 -11.85 -2.54 -5.65
CA THR A 73 -10.94 -2.40 -4.51
C THR A 73 -10.24 -1.06 -4.60
N ARG A 74 -10.07 -0.41 -3.45
CA ARG A 74 -9.31 0.83 -3.30
C ARG A 74 -8.19 0.60 -2.30
N LEU A 75 -6.97 0.92 -2.71
CA LEU A 75 -5.79 0.83 -1.86
C LEU A 75 -5.42 2.22 -1.37
N ARG A 76 -5.09 2.37 -0.09
CA ARG A 76 -4.52 3.60 0.46
C ARG A 76 -3.15 3.26 1.05
N ILE A 77 -2.12 3.96 0.61
CA ILE A 77 -0.76 3.82 1.12
C ILE A 77 -0.38 5.12 1.83
N SER A 78 0.17 5.01 3.03
CA SER A 78 0.50 6.17 3.86
C SER A 78 1.97 6.19 4.22
N ASN A 79 2.56 7.38 4.12
CA ASN A 79 3.89 7.72 4.61
C ASN A 79 3.79 8.67 5.82
N ALA A 80 2.77 8.48 6.67
CA ALA A 80 2.42 9.42 7.74
C ALA A 80 3.48 9.54 8.85
N PHE A 81 4.36 8.55 9.02
CA PHE A 81 5.30 8.47 10.15
C PHE A 81 6.78 8.60 9.73
N CYS A 82 7.10 8.53 8.45
CA CYS A 82 8.48 8.64 7.99
C CYS A 82 8.88 10.11 7.88
N LEU A 83 10.14 10.40 8.23
CA LEU A 83 10.70 11.74 8.11
C LEU A 83 11.10 12.10 6.67
N ASN A 84 11.22 11.09 5.80
CA ASN A 84 11.62 11.22 4.40
C ASN A 84 10.45 10.87 3.47
N GLU A 85 10.54 11.31 2.23
CA GLU A 85 9.64 10.82 1.18
C GLU A 85 9.86 9.33 0.89
N LEU A 86 8.82 8.66 0.38
CA LEU A 86 8.89 7.33 -0.18
C LEU A 86 8.98 7.45 -1.71
N PRO A 87 10.19 7.40 -2.30
CA PRO A 87 10.37 7.63 -3.72
C PRO A 87 10.04 6.39 -4.57
N SER A 88 9.63 6.62 -5.81
CA SER A 88 9.50 5.58 -6.86
C SER A 88 8.64 4.37 -6.46
N LEU A 89 7.59 4.59 -5.68
CA LEU A 89 6.67 3.55 -5.28
C LEU A 89 5.89 3.04 -6.49
N LYS A 90 6.03 1.73 -6.74
CA LYS A 90 5.25 0.97 -7.73
C LYS A 90 4.47 -0.11 -7.00
N VAL A 91 3.22 -0.31 -7.38
CA VAL A 91 2.34 -1.26 -6.68
C VAL A 91 1.79 -2.29 -7.67
N THR A 92 1.81 -3.55 -7.26
CA THR A 92 1.13 -4.62 -7.97
C THR A 92 0.24 -5.40 -7.01
N MET A 93 -0.82 -5.99 -7.54
CA MET A 93 -1.73 -6.89 -6.83
C MET A 93 -1.81 -8.21 -7.59
N ALA A 94 -1.79 -9.34 -6.88
CA ALA A 94 -1.89 -10.67 -7.47
C ALA A 94 -2.44 -11.65 -6.43
N LEU A 95 -3.00 -12.77 -6.88
CA LEU A 95 -3.32 -13.88 -5.98
C LEU A 95 -2.03 -14.53 -5.47
N PRO A 96 -1.96 -14.91 -4.18
CA PRO A 96 -0.83 -15.67 -3.65
C PRO A 96 -0.84 -17.09 -4.21
N VAL A 97 0.35 -17.68 -4.37
CA VAL A 97 0.48 -19.12 -4.65
C VAL A 97 0.47 -19.89 -3.35
N ALA A 98 -0.24 -21.01 -3.35
CA ALA A 98 -0.26 -21.94 -2.23
C ALA A 98 1.12 -22.59 -2.07
N GLU A 99 1.69 -22.49 -0.87
CA GLU A 99 2.91 -23.21 -0.51
C GLU A 99 2.53 -24.48 0.25
N ALA A 100 3.07 -25.63 -0.17
CA ALA A 100 2.67 -26.96 0.35
C ALA A 100 1.14 -27.19 0.35
N GLY A 101 0.44 -26.67 -0.67
CA GLY A 101 -1.01 -26.79 -0.82
C GLY A 101 -1.83 -25.89 0.12
N LYS A 102 -1.21 -24.92 0.81
CA LYS A 102 -1.89 -23.96 1.69
C LYS A 102 -1.59 -22.51 1.29
N ASN A 103 -2.62 -21.68 1.28
CA ASN A 103 -2.46 -20.23 1.22
C ASN A 103 -2.05 -19.72 2.60
N LEU A 104 -0.75 -19.53 2.81
CA LEU A 104 -0.19 -19.01 4.05
C LEU A 104 -0.20 -17.48 4.05
N ILE A 105 -0.43 -16.89 5.24
CA ILE A 105 -0.21 -15.46 5.45
C ILE A 105 1.30 -15.22 5.30
N GLY A 106 1.69 -14.26 4.46
CA GLY A 106 3.10 -13.98 4.20
C GLY A 106 3.74 -14.89 3.15
N SER A 107 2.96 -15.64 2.34
CA SER A 107 3.51 -16.35 1.18
C SER A 107 4.29 -15.39 0.26
N SER A 108 5.51 -15.78 -0.10
CA SER A 108 6.37 -15.00 -0.99
C SER A 108 5.99 -15.15 -2.47
N GLY A 109 5.29 -16.24 -2.81
CA GLY A 109 4.87 -16.58 -4.17
C GLY A 109 3.57 -15.90 -4.59
N ILE A 110 3.52 -15.45 -5.84
CA ILE A 110 2.30 -14.92 -6.48
C ILE A 110 2.03 -15.63 -7.80
N ASP A 111 0.75 -15.72 -8.17
CA ASP A 111 0.35 -16.15 -9.50
C ASP A 111 0.53 -14.96 -10.45
N THR A 112 1.59 -15.00 -11.25
CA THR A 112 1.96 -13.91 -12.16
C THR A 112 0.93 -13.68 -13.26
N SER A 113 0.08 -14.67 -13.57
CA SER A 113 -1.02 -14.52 -14.55
C SER A 113 -2.14 -13.61 -14.02
N THR A 114 -2.26 -13.49 -12.71
CA THR A 114 -3.25 -12.62 -12.03
C THR A 114 -2.70 -11.25 -11.67
N ARG A 115 -1.43 -10.98 -11.97
CA ARG A 115 -0.74 -9.76 -11.55
C ARG A 115 -1.28 -8.54 -12.30
N GLN A 116 -1.79 -7.60 -11.54
CA GLN A 116 -2.23 -6.29 -12.00
C GLN A 116 -1.27 -5.22 -11.48
N THR A 117 -0.78 -4.36 -12.37
CA THR A 117 -0.06 -3.14 -11.97
C THR A 117 -1.09 -2.06 -11.65
N LEU A 118 -0.97 -1.44 -10.48
CA LEU A 118 -1.84 -0.33 -10.09
C LEU A 118 -1.25 0.98 -10.58
N THR A 119 -2.11 1.91 -10.96
CA THR A 119 -1.75 3.31 -11.18
C THR A 119 -2.37 4.17 -10.08
N ILE A 120 -1.66 5.22 -9.68
CA ILE A 120 -2.14 6.18 -8.68
C ILE A 120 -2.19 7.55 -9.35
N SER A 121 -3.38 8.14 -9.42
CA SER A 121 -3.66 9.33 -10.25
C SER A 121 -3.16 9.17 -11.70
N GLY A 122 -3.31 7.97 -12.26
CA GLY A 122 -2.84 7.63 -13.61
C GLY A 122 -1.35 7.33 -13.74
N ASN A 123 -0.55 7.52 -12.69
CA ASN A 123 0.89 7.27 -12.72
C ASN A 123 1.24 5.84 -12.29
N ALA A 124 2.14 5.17 -13.03
CA ALA A 124 2.62 3.84 -12.69
C ALA A 124 3.69 3.83 -11.57
N SER A 125 4.23 5.00 -11.23
CA SER A 125 5.22 5.21 -10.17
C SER A 125 4.96 6.58 -9.55
N ILE A 126 4.95 6.66 -8.22
CA ILE A 126 4.73 7.91 -7.50
C ILE A 126 5.78 8.10 -6.40
N THR A 127 5.97 9.34 -5.97
CA THR A 127 6.64 9.66 -4.71
C THR A 127 5.56 10.05 -3.70
N ILE A 128 5.59 9.47 -2.50
CA ILE A 128 4.71 9.88 -1.40
C ILE A 128 5.54 10.76 -0.44
N PRO A 129 5.23 12.06 -0.32
CA PRO A 129 5.95 12.95 0.61
C PRO A 129 5.89 12.47 2.07
N ASN A 130 6.78 12.99 2.92
CA ASN A 130 6.66 12.85 4.37
C ASN A 130 5.26 13.31 4.84
N GLY A 131 4.60 12.50 5.66
CA GLY A 131 3.31 12.86 6.26
C GLY A 131 2.11 12.65 5.34
N ALA A 132 2.33 12.24 4.09
CA ALA A 132 1.30 12.15 3.07
C ALA A 132 0.72 10.73 2.90
N LEU A 133 -0.30 10.63 2.04
CA LEU A 133 -0.89 9.37 1.61
C LEU A 133 -1.24 9.43 0.13
N ALA A 134 -1.37 8.26 -0.48
CA ALA A 134 -1.79 8.05 -1.86
C ALA A 134 -2.95 7.06 -1.91
N VAL A 135 -3.90 7.27 -2.85
CA VAL A 135 -5.13 6.47 -3.03
C VAL A 135 -5.36 6.21 -4.51
#